data_AF-A0A9P0F6E8-F1
#
_entry.id   AF-A0A9P0F6E8-F1
#
_cell.length_a   1.000
_cell.length_b   1.000
_cell.length_c   1.000
_cell.angle_alpha   90.00
_cell.angle_beta   90.00
_cell.angle_gamma   90.00
#
_symmetry.space_group_name_H-M   'P 1'
#
loop_
_entity.id
_entity.type
_entity.pdbx_description
1 polymer ?
#
loop_
_entity_poly.entity_id
_entity_poly.type
_entity_poly.pdbx_seq_one_letter_code
_entity_poly.pdbx_strand_id
1 'polypeptide(L)'
;MGEEPPSKMGEELHIHDLPTEILQYIFTLLPAQDLYSSVVVVCERWNCIINSNFLRLKKLHLQFHERGIFGSFPNEKLDYNEINIKTVRYLPYLESAEIYCNDEYHPPFVCRLNDMFQYLSKFRFTLKRLVLNNFKRMPRTNIGLIDKYFESLEQLRLVNCSTLRSVNYNDISLLQNLTTLYLENCFDLTNSFLGHIGMECKKLAVLVISGVRGITNAGLLKFIEHKKTSIQKLGLCCYGISDEGFRRLSECSQLSVLYLEECRKLTWRGLDALNNSKSIELIVINRNGSATNEISYWLEMCRKWRKKKNFELIEEDDQRIPYIIFD
;
A
#
# COMPACT_ATOMS: atom_id res chain seq x y z
N MET A 1 -46.79 27.55 62.12
CA MET A 1 -45.51 26.83 62.00
C MET A 1 -45.73 25.68 61.05
N GLY A 2 -45.06 25.73 59.90
CA GLY A 2 -45.20 24.76 58.82
C GLY A 2 -44.95 25.43 57.48
N GLU A 3 -43.81 26.09 57.32
CA GLU A 3 -43.31 26.43 55.98
C GLU A 3 -42.86 25.12 55.35
N GLU A 4 -43.52 24.71 54.26
CA GLU A 4 -43.00 23.66 53.39
C GLU A 4 -41.69 24.15 52.76
N PRO A 5 -40.63 23.31 52.73
CA PRO A 5 -39.40 23.68 52.05
C PRO A 5 -39.65 23.80 50.55
N PRO A 6 -38.96 24.70 49.83
CA PRO A 6 -39.13 24.82 48.39
C PRO A 6 -38.72 23.48 47.77
N SER A 7 -39.63 22.92 46.97
CA SER A 7 -39.34 21.78 46.12
C SER A 7 -38.09 22.10 45.31
N LYS A 8 -37.05 21.27 45.44
CA LYS A 8 -35.90 21.31 44.53
C LYS A 8 -36.44 21.11 43.12
N MET A 9 -36.63 22.21 42.39
CA MET A 9 -36.83 22.17 40.94
C MET A 9 -35.69 21.33 40.37
N GLY A 10 -36.06 20.31 39.59
CA GLY A 10 -35.15 19.29 39.11
C GLY A 10 -33.90 19.91 38.51
N GLU A 11 -32.73 19.49 39.00
CA GLU A 11 -31.46 19.79 38.37
C GLU A 11 -31.56 19.32 36.91
N GLU A 12 -31.56 20.26 35.96
CA GLU A 12 -31.49 19.95 34.54
C GLU A 12 -30.18 19.21 34.29
N LEU A 13 -30.26 17.89 34.21
CA LEU A 13 -29.12 17.03 33.89
C LEU A 13 -28.58 17.43 32.52
N HIS A 14 -27.44 18.11 32.48
CA HIS A 14 -26.82 18.53 31.24
C HIS A 14 -25.98 17.38 30.68
N ILE A 15 -25.97 17.20 29.36
CA ILE A 15 -25.14 16.17 28.69
C ILE A 15 -23.63 16.34 28.98
N HIS A 16 -23.22 17.53 29.42
CA HIS A 16 -21.83 17.82 29.82
C HIS A 16 -21.50 17.26 31.21
N ASP A 17 -22.49 16.92 32.03
CA ASP A 17 -22.29 16.34 33.35
C ASP A 17 -22.09 14.81 33.28
N LEU A 18 -22.29 14.21 32.10
CA LEU A 18 -22.04 12.80 31.89
C LEU A 18 -20.54 12.45 32.06
N PRO A 19 -20.22 11.28 32.67
CA PRO A 19 -18.87 10.75 32.69
C PRO A 19 -18.31 10.53 31.28
N THR A 20 -16.99 10.60 31.16
CA THR A 20 -16.30 10.45 29.87
C THR A 20 -16.56 9.09 29.24
N GLU A 21 -16.68 8.04 30.04
CA GLU A 21 -16.96 6.66 29.61
C GLU A 21 -18.34 6.54 28.96
N ILE A 22 -19.34 7.28 29.48
CA ILE A 22 -20.69 7.30 28.94
C ILE A 22 -20.73 8.09 27.63
N LEU A 23 -20.06 9.25 27.59
CA LEU A 23 -19.92 10.02 26.34
C LEU A 23 -19.19 9.21 25.26
N GLN A 24 -18.14 8.47 25.64
CA GLN A 24 -17.44 7.57 24.73
C GLN A 24 -18.37 6.50 24.16
N TYR A 25 -19.15 5.83 25.02
CA TYR A 25 -20.12 4.84 24.58
C TYR A 25 -21.17 5.46 23.64
N ILE A 26 -21.73 6.62 23.97
CA ILE A 26 -22.67 7.35 23.10
C ILE A 26 -22.02 7.64 21.74
N PHE A 27 -20.78 8.12 21.72
CA PHE A 27 -20.08 8.42 20.48
C PHE A 27 -19.82 7.15 19.64
N THR A 28 -19.58 5.99 20.26
CA THR A 28 -19.45 4.74 19.49
C THR A 28 -20.74 4.31 18.77
N LEU A 29 -21.89 4.85 19.17
CA LEU A 29 -23.18 4.58 18.53
C LEU A 29 -23.48 5.54 17.37
N LEU A 30 -22.69 6.60 17.20
CA LEU A 30 -22.91 7.60 16.16
C LEU A 30 -22.16 7.24 14.87
N PRO A 31 -22.73 7.55 13.69
CA PRO A 31 -22.01 7.42 12.43
C PRO A 31 -20.73 8.24 12.45
N ALA A 32 -19.68 7.72 11.81
CA ALA A 32 -18.40 8.41 11.75
C ALA A 32 -18.51 9.81 11.11
N GLN A 33 -19.42 10.00 10.14
CA GLN A 33 -19.67 11.32 9.58
C GLN A 33 -20.12 12.32 10.66
N ASP A 34 -21.11 11.97 11.48
CA ASP A 34 -21.63 12.84 12.53
C ASP A 34 -20.59 13.11 13.61
N LEU A 35 -19.80 12.10 13.98
CA LEU A 35 -18.70 12.25 14.92
C LEU A 35 -17.72 13.34 14.48
N TYR A 36 -17.31 13.33 13.22
CA TYR A 36 -16.26 14.22 12.72
C TYR A 36 -16.78 15.54 12.14
N SER A 37 -18.01 15.61 11.63
CA SER A 37 -18.58 16.87 11.13
C SER A 37 -19.26 17.69 12.22
N SER A 38 -19.81 17.01 13.24
CA SER A 38 -20.76 17.63 14.17
C SER A 38 -20.31 17.49 15.62
N VAL A 39 -19.90 16.31 16.08
CA VAL A 39 -19.57 16.07 17.50
C VAL A 39 -18.19 16.64 17.88
N VAL A 40 -17.19 16.49 17.02
CA VAL A 40 -15.83 17.06 17.22
C VAL A 40 -15.83 18.57 17.39
N VAL A 41 -16.79 19.28 16.78
CA VAL A 41 -16.84 20.74 16.78
C VAL A 41 -17.65 21.34 17.94
N VAL A 42 -18.28 20.52 18.79
CA VAL A 42 -19.13 21.00 19.88
C VAL A 42 -18.32 21.67 21.00
N CYS A 43 -17.30 20.99 21.53
CA CYS A 43 -16.44 21.53 22.58
C CYS A 43 -15.10 20.78 22.67
N GLU A 44 -14.11 21.37 23.35
CA GLU A 44 -12.77 20.77 23.52
C GLU A 44 -12.83 19.39 24.18
N ARG A 45 -13.70 19.19 25.17
CA ARG A 45 -13.83 17.90 25.86
C ARG A 45 -14.26 16.80 24.89
N TRP A 46 -15.27 17.06 24.05
CA TRP A 46 -15.77 16.07 23.08
C TRP A 46 -14.74 15.78 21.99
N ASN A 47 -14.04 16.81 21.53
CA ASN A 47 -12.91 16.68 20.62
C ASN A 47 -11.80 15.78 21.21
N CYS A 48 -11.41 16.02 22.46
CA CYS A 48 -10.44 15.17 23.16
C CYS A 48 -10.92 13.73 23.31
N ILE A 49 -12.20 13.51 23.64
CA ILE A 49 -12.77 12.15 23.76
C ILE A 49 -12.73 11.41 22.43
N ILE A 50 -13.14 12.06 21.34
CA ILE A 50 -13.13 11.45 20.01
C ILE A 50 -11.69 11.17 19.57
N ASN A 51 -10.76 12.12 19.76
CA ASN A 51 -9.37 11.92 19.34
C ASN A 51 -8.58 10.95 20.22
N SER A 52 -8.95 10.76 21.48
CA SER A 52 -8.28 9.84 22.41
C SER A 52 -8.75 8.39 22.28
N ASN A 53 -10.04 8.15 21.99
CA ASN A 53 -10.56 6.79 21.81
C ASN A 53 -10.52 6.29 20.36
N PHE A 54 -10.70 7.17 19.38
CA PHE A 54 -10.70 6.81 17.95
C PHE A 54 -9.30 6.89 17.31
N LEU A 55 -8.25 6.79 18.13
CA LEU A 55 -6.84 6.56 17.74
C LEU A 55 -6.63 5.34 16.81
N ARG A 56 -7.68 4.54 16.56
CA ARG A 56 -7.68 3.36 15.69
C ARG A 56 -7.90 3.66 14.21
N LEU A 57 -8.28 4.88 13.85
CA LEU A 57 -8.60 5.26 12.46
C LEU A 57 -7.35 5.61 11.65
N LYS A 58 -6.27 4.87 11.86
CA LYS A 58 -5.00 5.03 11.13
C LYS A 58 -5.13 4.64 9.67
N LYS A 59 -6.14 3.85 9.31
CA LYS A 59 -6.37 3.33 7.97
C LYS A 59 -7.75 3.73 7.46
N LEU A 60 -7.80 4.47 6.36
CA LEU A 60 -9.03 4.93 5.72
C LEU A 60 -9.19 4.22 4.37
N HIS A 61 -10.32 3.59 4.13
CA HIS A 61 -10.71 3.10 2.81
C HIS A 61 -11.55 4.18 2.13
N LEU A 62 -11.30 4.46 0.86
CA LEU A 62 -12.04 5.41 0.06
C LEU A 62 -12.53 4.71 -1.20
N GLN A 63 -13.79 4.90 -1.57
CA GLN A 63 -14.38 4.30 -2.75
C GLN A 63 -15.02 5.37 -3.63
N PHE A 64 -14.76 5.28 -4.92
CA PHE A 64 -15.42 6.11 -5.92
C PHE A 64 -16.77 5.50 -6.28
N HIS A 65 -17.81 6.33 -6.17
CA HIS A 65 -19.15 6.02 -6.61
C HIS A 65 -19.62 7.11 -7.59
N GLU A 66 -20.62 6.80 -8.41
CA GLU A 66 -21.28 7.80 -9.27
C GLU A 66 -21.64 9.09 -8.53
N ARG A 67 -22.14 8.95 -7.29
CA ARG A 67 -22.65 10.03 -6.43
C ARG A 67 -21.57 10.82 -5.67
N GLY A 68 -20.32 10.35 -5.64
CA GLY A 68 -19.26 11.02 -4.87
C GLY A 68 -18.11 10.11 -4.47
N ILE A 69 -17.28 10.59 -3.54
CA ILE A 69 -16.22 9.80 -2.90
C ILE A 69 -16.64 9.56 -1.47
N PHE A 70 -16.69 8.29 -1.09
CA PHE A 70 -17.13 7.85 0.23
C PHE A 70 -16.00 7.11 0.91
N GLY A 71 -15.84 7.32 2.21
CA GLY A 71 -14.82 6.70 3.04
C GLY A 71 -15.40 5.73 4.04
N SER A 72 -14.62 4.73 4.44
CA SER A 72 -14.97 3.78 5.49
C SER A 72 -13.71 3.36 6.26
N PHE A 73 -13.89 2.86 7.47
CA PHE A 73 -12.80 2.36 8.30
C PHE A 73 -12.80 0.82 8.36
N PRO A 74 -11.64 0.15 8.34
CA PRO A 74 -11.58 -1.32 8.34
C PRO A 74 -12.18 -1.93 9.62
N ASN A 75 -12.88 -3.05 9.47
CA ASN A 75 -13.43 -3.88 10.56
C ASN A 75 -14.58 -3.25 11.39
N GLU A 76 -15.13 -2.11 10.98
CA GLU A 76 -16.39 -1.63 11.55
C GLU A 76 -17.57 -2.27 10.80
N LYS A 77 -18.30 -3.17 11.48
CA LYS A 77 -19.60 -3.67 11.01
C LYS A 77 -20.64 -2.56 11.14
N LEU A 78 -20.61 -1.56 10.27
CA LEU A 78 -21.66 -0.55 10.20
C LEU A 78 -21.97 -0.32 8.73
N ASP A 79 -23.05 -0.97 8.28
CA ASP A 79 -23.69 -0.86 6.94
C ASP A 79 -24.11 0.59 6.55
N TYR A 80 -23.73 1.60 7.34
CA TYR A 80 -24.13 3.00 7.20
C TYR A 80 -22.97 4.02 7.34
N ASN A 81 -21.71 3.59 7.41
CA ASN A 81 -20.55 4.46 7.73
C ASN A 81 -19.81 5.05 6.52
N GLU A 82 -20.50 5.39 5.42
CA GLU A 82 -19.89 6.15 4.34
C GLU A 82 -19.60 7.60 4.76
N ILE A 83 -18.33 7.92 5.01
CA ILE A 83 -17.88 9.27 5.33
C ILE A 83 -17.65 10.04 4.04
N ASN A 84 -18.35 11.15 3.86
CA ASN A 84 -18.04 12.04 2.75
C ASN A 84 -16.57 12.49 2.79
N ILE A 85 -15.86 12.47 1.65
CA ILE A 85 -14.44 12.89 1.57
C ILE A 85 -14.17 14.28 2.17
N LYS A 86 -15.16 15.18 2.20
CA LYS A 86 -15.03 16.50 2.85
C LYS A 86 -14.81 16.39 4.37
N THR A 87 -15.41 15.38 4.99
CA THR A 87 -15.35 15.13 6.43
C THR A 87 -13.99 14.56 6.86
N VAL A 88 -13.21 14.00 5.92
CA VAL A 88 -11.83 13.54 6.14
C VAL A 88 -10.91 14.67 6.63
N ARG A 89 -11.25 15.94 6.35
CA ARG A 89 -10.52 17.11 6.88
C ARG A 89 -10.55 17.21 8.40
N TYR A 90 -11.49 16.57 9.08
CA TYR A 90 -11.62 16.64 10.54
C TYR A 90 -10.94 15.46 11.25
N LEU A 91 -10.38 14.48 10.51
CA LEU A 91 -9.68 13.37 11.13
C LEU A 91 -8.37 13.86 11.79
N PRO A 92 -8.05 13.36 13.00
CA PRO A 92 -6.93 13.85 13.79
C PRO A 92 -5.58 13.33 13.29
N TYR A 93 -5.54 12.10 12.75
CA TYR A 93 -4.31 11.46 12.31
C TYR A 93 -4.60 10.28 11.38
N LEU A 94 -3.98 10.26 10.20
CA LEU A 94 -4.10 9.18 9.22
C LEU A 94 -2.72 8.70 8.78
N GLU A 95 -2.43 7.41 8.92
CA GLU A 95 -1.17 6.79 8.50
C GLU A 95 -1.30 6.02 7.18
N SER A 96 -2.49 5.55 6.85
CA SER A 96 -2.76 4.72 5.69
C SER A 96 -4.07 5.09 5.01
N ALA A 97 -4.04 5.21 3.69
CA ALA A 97 -5.23 5.38 2.86
C ALA A 97 -5.25 4.33 1.75
N GLU A 98 -6.39 3.68 1.57
CA GLU A 98 -6.62 2.75 0.46
C GLU A 98 -7.79 3.25 -0.37
N ILE A 99 -7.57 3.44 -1.66
CA ILE A 99 -8.53 4.08 -2.54
C ILE A 99 -8.89 3.11 -3.66
N TYR A 100 -10.18 2.92 -3.86
CA TYR A 100 -10.76 1.98 -4.80
C TYR A 100 -11.60 2.71 -5.85
N CYS A 101 -11.27 2.46 -7.11
CA CYS A 101 -12.07 2.88 -8.25
C CYS A 101 -12.90 1.68 -8.74
N ASN A 102 -14.23 1.74 -8.65
CA ASN A 102 -15.09 0.62 -9.05
C ASN A 102 -15.43 0.60 -10.55
N ASP A 103 -15.30 1.73 -11.25
CA ASP A 103 -15.97 1.87 -12.54
C ASP A 103 -15.19 1.25 -13.72
N GLU A 104 -15.87 0.34 -14.43
CA GLU A 104 -15.56 -0.07 -15.80
C GLU A 104 -16.09 0.92 -16.86
N TYR A 105 -16.94 1.89 -16.46
CA TYR A 105 -17.61 2.85 -17.34
C TYR A 105 -17.17 4.30 -17.08
N HIS A 106 -16.68 5.00 -18.12
CA HIS A 106 -16.31 6.44 -18.16
C HIS A 106 -17.53 7.37 -17.99
N PRO A 107 -17.47 8.71 -17.67
CA PRO A 107 -16.38 9.70 -17.35
C PRO A 107 -16.74 10.65 -16.12
N PRO A 108 -16.15 11.84 -15.80
CA PRO A 108 -14.81 12.43 -15.94
C PRO A 108 -14.09 12.54 -14.57
N PHE A 109 -13.22 11.59 -14.21
CA PHE A 109 -12.65 11.48 -12.85
C PHE A 109 -11.35 12.24 -12.58
N VAL A 110 -10.79 12.94 -13.59
CA VAL A 110 -9.53 13.70 -13.46
C VAL A 110 -9.61 14.72 -12.32
N CYS A 111 -10.76 15.40 -12.15
CA CYS A 111 -10.97 16.34 -11.06
C CYS A 111 -11.04 15.62 -9.71
N ARG A 112 -11.76 14.50 -9.63
CA ARG A 112 -12.09 13.87 -8.35
C ARG A 112 -10.87 13.24 -7.65
N LEU A 113 -9.89 12.68 -8.38
CA LEU A 113 -8.66 12.15 -7.75
C LEU A 113 -7.75 13.28 -7.23
N ASN A 114 -7.62 14.37 -7.98
CA ASN A 114 -6.86 15.55 -7.54
C ASN A 114 -7.52 16.21 -6.33
N ASP A 115 -8.85 16.36 -6.35
CA ASP A 115 -9.62 16.89 -5.23
C ASP A 115 -9.39 16.02 -3.99
N MET A 116 -9.44 14.70 -4.14
CA MET A 116 -9.17 13.76 -3.05
C MET A 116 -7.73 13.88 -2.52
N PHE A 117 -6.72 13.95 -3.39
CA PHE A 117 -5.35 14.21 -2.93
C PHE A 117 -5.24 15.56 -2.22
N GLN A 118 -5.97 16.57 -2.65
CA GLN A 118 -6.05 17.86 -1.94
C GLN A 118 -6.69 17.71 -0.56
N TYR A 119 -7.75 16.91 -0.40
CA TYR A 119 -8.33 16.59 0.92
C TYR A 119 -7.35 15.84 1.81
N LEU A 120 -6.67 14.84 1.27
CA LEU A 120 -5.69 14.03 1.99
C LEU A 120 -4.38 14.78 2.27
N SER A 121 -4.10 15.87 1.57
CA SER A 121 -2.88 16.67 1.75
C SER A 121 -2.71 17.25 3.17
N LYS A 122 -3.80 17.35 3.95
CA LYS A 122 -3.73 17.66 5.38
C LYS A 122 -2.85 16.66 6.13
N PHE A 123 -2.83 15.42 5.68
CA PHE A 123 -2.06 14.31 6.24
C PHE A 123 -0.68 14.15 5.59
N ARG A 124 -0.16 15.18 4.89
CA ARG A 124 1.14 15.14 4.20
C ARG A 124 2.31 14.62 5.05
N PHE A 125 2.28 14.90 6.36
CA PHE A 125 3.34 14.53 7.30
C PHE A 125 3.03 13.24 8.09
N THR A 126 1.83 12.68 7.94
CA THR A 126 1.37 11.56 8.76
C THR A 126 1.07 10.34 7.91
N LEU A 127 0.63 10.53 6.67
CA LEU A 127 0.29 9.47 5.74
C LEU A 127 1.56 8.76 5.26
N LYS A 128 1.74 7.52 5.71
CA LYS A 128 2.89 6.67 5.40
C LYS A 128 2.58 5.64 4.31
N ARG A 129 1.33 5.19 4.20
CA ARG A 129 0.90 4.16 3.24
C ARG A 129 -0.23 4.67 2.35
N LEU A 130 -0.06 4.55 1.04
CA LEU A 130 -1.08 4.87 0.05
C LEU A 130 -1.30 3.67 -0.87
N VAL A 131 -2.53 3.23 -1.00
CA VAL A 131 -2.93 2.16 -1.92
C VAL A 131 -3.93 2.73 -2.92
N LEU A 132 -3.66 2.57 -4.22
CA LEU A 132 -4.55 2.96 -5.31
C LEU A 132 -4.95 1.71 -6.11
N ASN A 133 -6.24 1.42 -6.18
CA ASN A 133 -6.78 0.26 -6.88
C ASN A 133 -7.64 0.69 -8.07
N ASN A 134 -7.44 0.00 -9.20
CA ASN A 134 -8.23 0.11 -10.44
C ASN A 134 -8.20 1.48 -11.13
N PHE A 135 -7.13 2.25 -10.95
CA PHE A 135 -6.96 3.54 -11.64
C PHE A 135 -6.39 3.37 -13.06
N LYS A 136 -7.19 2.79 -13.96
CA LYS A 136 -6.77 2.45 -15.34
C LYS A 136 -6.41 3.68 -16.21
N ARG A 137 -6.96 4.86 -15.90
CA ARG A 137 -6.80 6.10 -16.71
C ARG A 137 -6.39 7.32 -15.87
N MET A 138 -5.68 7.10 -14.77
CA MET A 138 -5.10 8.18 -13.97
C MET A 138 -4.19 9.10 -14.83
N PRO A 139 -4.37 10.43 -14.78
CA PRO A 139 -3.52 11.37 -15.50
C PRO A 139 -2.04 11.25 -15.11
N ARG A 140 -1.15 11.60 -16.04
CA ARG A 140 0.31 11.53 -15.85
C ARG A 140 0.78 12.33 -14.63
N THR A 141 0.20 13.51 -14.42
CA THR A 141 0.57 14.43 -13.35
C THR A 141 0.29 13.90 -11.95
N ASN A 142 -0.60 12.91 -11.80
CA ASN A 142 -1.03 12.42 -10.49
C ASN A 142 0.08 11.73 -9.70
N ILE A 143 1.07 11.11 -10.36
CA ILE A 143 2.20 10.52 -9.63
C ILE A 143 3.05 11.63 -9.00
N GLY A 144 3.31 12.72 -9.72
CA GLY A 144 4.01 13.88 -9.15
C GLY A 144 3.23 14.58 -8.04
N LEU A 145 1.88 14.48 -8.08
CA LEU A 145 1.04 14.98 -6.99
C LEU A 145 1.15 14.13 -5.72
N ILE A 146 1.41 12.82 -5.82
CA ILE A 146 1.58 11.96 -4.64
C ILE A 146 2.71 12.50 -3.78
N ASP A 147 3.87 12.81 -4.36
CA ASP A 147 4.97 13.35 -3.56
C ASP A 147 4.65 14.76 -3.02
N LYS A 148 4.10 15.63 -3.88
CA LYS A 148 3.69 16.98 -3.48
C LYS A 148 2.76 16.98 -2.26
N TYR A 149 1.86 16.00 -2.17
CA TYR A 149 0.85 15.95 -1.13
C TYR A 149 1.21 15.02 0.03
N PHE A 150 2.18 14.13 -0.10
CA PHE A 150 2.49 13.10 0.90
C PHE A 150 4.00 12.98 1.15
N GLU A 151 4.58 14.00 1.78
CA GLU A 151 6.02 14.09 2.06
C GLU A 151 6.56 12.97 2.94
N SER A 152 5.72 12.37 3.81
CA SER A 152 6.10 11.26 4.69
C SER A 152 5.71 9.88 4.14
N LEU A 153 5.37 9.78 2.85
CA LEU A 153 4.96 8.52 2.25
C LEU A 153 6.15 7.54 2.18
N GLU A 154 6.01 6.43 2.88
CA GLU A 154 7.00 5.36 2.94
C GLU A 154 6.60 4.18 2.05
N GLN A 155 5.30 3.97 1.83
CA GLN A 155 4.76 2.79 1.16
C GLN A 155 3.70 3.18 0.13
N LEU A 156 3.92 2.77 -1.12
CA LEU A 156 2.99 2.99 -2.23
C LEU A 156 2.62 1.65 -2.85
N ARG A 157 1.32 1.42 -3.02
CA ARG A 157 0.79 0.25 -3.74
C ARG A 157 -0.14 0.70 -4.85
N LEU A 158 0.16 0.28 -6.08
CA LEU A 158 -0.65 0.51 -7.26
C LEU A 158 -1.15 -0.83 -7.78
N VAL A 159 -2.46 -1.03 -7.82
CA VAL A 159 -3.11 -2.28 -8.28
C VAL A 159 -4.01 -1.95 -9.46
N ASN A 160 -3.85 -2.67 -10.57
CA ASN A 160 -4.63 -2.46 -11.79
C ASN A 160 -4.57 -0.98 -12.30
N CYS A 161 -3.40 -0.35 -12.17
CA CYS A 161 -3.15 1.03 -12.62
C CYS A 161 -2.34 1.04 -13.93
N SER A 162 -2.96 1.39 -15.06
CA SER A 162 -2.37 1.33 -16.42
C SER A 162 -1.88 2.68 -16.95
N THR A 163 -1.16 3.44 -16.11
CA THR A 163 -0.74 4.82 -16.46
C THR A 163 0.78 5.00 -16.47
N LEU A 164 1.50 3.96 -16.05
CA LEU A 164 2.95 3.98 -15.83
C LEU A 164 3.78 4.08 -17.12
N ARG A 165 3.18 3.79 -18.30
CA ARG A 165 3.87 3.88 -19.60
C ARG A 165 4.40 5.28 -19.91
N SER A 166 3.66 6.28 -19.46
CA SER A 166 3.75 7.64 -19.96
C SER A 166 4.00 8.66 -18.86
N VAL A 167 4.40 8.16 -17.69
CA VAL A 167 4.78 8.97 -16.54
C VAL A 167 5.97 9.82 -16.93
N ASN A 168 5.92 11.10 -16.55
CA ASN A 168 7.10 11.92 -16.63
C ASN A 168 8.07 11.41 -15.56
N TYR A 169 9.21 10.90 -15.96
CA TYR A 169 10.18 10.33 -15.03
C TYR A 169 10.63 11.36 -13.97
N ASN A 170 10.61 12.67 -14.30
CA ASN A 170 10.86 13.75 -13.34
C ASN A 170 9.84 13.80 -12.18
N ASP A 171 8.65 13.20 -12.32
CA ASP A 171 7.66 13.14 -11.24
C ASP A 171 7.99 12.02 -10.23
N ILE A 172 8.79 11.02 -10.64
CA ILE A 172 9.21 9.89 -9.80
C ILE A 172 10.40 10.28 -8.91
N SER A 173 11.24 11.23 -9.34
CA SER A 173 12.36 11.76 -8.55
C SER A 173 11.93 12.40 -7.24
N LEU A 174 10.63 12.61 -7.07
CA LEU A 174 10.09 13.27 -5.90
C LEU A 174 9.86 12.26 -4.75
N LEU A 175 9.58 10.97 -5.03
CA LEU A 175 9.29 9.91 -4.03
C LEU A 175 10.52 9.46 -3.21
N GLN A 176 11.18 10.39 -2.51
CA GLN A 176 12.48 10.21 -1.84
C GLN A 176 12.38 9.42 -0.53
N ASN A 177 11.21 9.42 0.11
CA ASN A 177 10.96 8.69 1.36
C ASN A 177 10.43 7.28 1.16
N LEU A 178 10.16 6.88 -0.09
CA LEU A 178 9.58 5.59 -0.41
C LEU A 178 10.55 4.45 -0.07
N THR A 179 10.15 3.60 0.87
CA THR A 179 10.87 2.39 1.28
C THR A 179 10.28 1.14 0.65
N THR A 180 8.98 1.17 0.32
CA THR A 180 8.22 0.01 -0.16
C THR A 180 7.34 0.38 -1.35
N LEU A 181 7.48 -0.36 -2.45
CA LEU A 181 6.67 -0.17 -3.65
C LEU A 181 6.08 -1.50 -4.14
N TYR A 182 4.76 -1.55 -4.24
CA TYR A 182 4.01 -2.65 -4.82
C TYR A 182 3.33 -2.21 -6.12
N LEU A 183 3.60 -2.94 -7.21
CA LEU A 183 3.02 -2.69 -8.54
C LEU A 183 2.38 -3.99 -9.03
N GLU A 184 1.05 -4.05 -9.01
CA GLU A 184 0.28 -5.24 -9.36
C GLU A 184 -0.58 -4.97 -10.59
N ASN A 185 -0.47 -5.84 -11.60
CA ASN A 185 -1.24 -5.75 -12.86
C ASN A 185 -1.13 -4.36 -13.53
N CYS A 186 0.01 -3.69 -13.33
CA CYS A 186 0.37 -2.46 -14.02
C CYS A 186 0.95 -2.81 -15.40
N PHE A 187 0.11 -3.25 -16.33
CA PHE A 187 0.53 -3.88 -17.60
C PHE A 187 1.44 -3.02 -18.47
N ASP A 188 1.40 -1.69 -18.33
CA ASP A 188 2.22 -0.77 -19.12
C ASP A 188 3.57 -0.42 -18.51
N LEU A 189 3.99 -1.09 -17.44
CA LEU A 189 5.32 -0.91 -16.85
C LEU A 189 6.42 -1.26 -17.88
N THR A 190 7.49 -0.46 -17.91
CA THR A 190 8.61 -0.65 -18.85
C THR A 190 9.95 -0.74 -18.14
N ASN A 191 10.96 -1.27 -18.84
CA ASN A 191 12.35 -1.30 -18.36
C ASN A 191 12.87 0.09 -17.95
N SER A 192 12.46 1.15 -18.65
CA SER A 192 12.85 2.52 -18.33
C SER A 192 12.30 2.98 -16.99
N PHE A 193 11.02 2.67 -16.71
CA PHE A 193 10.41 2.95 -15.41
C PHE A 193 11.14 2.23 -14.28
N LEU A 194 11.42 0.93 -14.43
CA LEU A 194 12.13 0.16 -13.41
C LEU A 194 13.53 0.72 -13.15
N GLY A 195 14.28 1.06 -14.19
CA GLY A 195 15.59 1.71 -14.04
C GLY A 195 15.50 3.05 -13.32
N HIS A 196 14.49 3.86 -13.65
CA HIS A 196 14.30 5.18 -13.03
C HIS A 196 13.94 5.10 -11.55
N ILE A 197 13.06 4.17 -11.15
CA ILE A 197 12.78 3.91 -9.72
C ILE A 197 14.06 3.47 -8.99
N GLY A 198 14.88 2.62 -9.63
CA GLY A 198 16.18 2.21 -9.10
C GLY A 198 17.08 3.41 -8.84
N MET A 199 17.14 4.34 -9.79
CA MET A 199 17.94 5.55 -9.69
C MET A 199 17.41 6.51 -8.63
N GLU A 200 16.12 6.84 -8.63
CA GLU A 200 15.59 7.97 -7.87
C GLU A 200 15.15 7.64 -6.44
N CYS A 201 14.47 6.52 -6.20
CA CYS A 201 13.90 6.20 -4.90
C CYS A 201 15.00 5.66 -3.96
N LYS A 202 15.86 6.52 -3.41
CA LYS A 202 17.10 6.13 -2.72
C LYS A 202 16.88 5.21 -1.51
N LYS A 203 15.76 5.38 -0.78
CA LYS A 203 15.40 4.60 0.40
C LYS A 203 14.66 3.29 0.11
N LEU A 204 14.38 3.00 -1.16
CA LEU A 204 13.60 1.81 -1.55
C LEU A 204 14.36 0.53 -1.17
N ALA A 205 13.75 -0.24 -0.27
CA ALA A 205 14.25 -1.50 0.26
C ALA A 205 13.36 -2.70 -0.13
N VAL A 206 12.08 -2.45 -0.43
CA VAL A 206 11.11 -3.48 -0.84
C VAL A 206 10.48 -3.09 -2.17
N LEU A 207 10.61 -3.94 -3.18
CA LEU A 207 9.95 -3.76 -4.47
C LEU A 207 9.25 -5.05 -4.87
N VAL A 208 7.96 -4.98 -5.20
CA VAL A 208 7.19 -6.13 -5.68
C VAL A 208 6.46 -5.73 -6.95
N ILE A 209 6.74 -6.47 -8.03
CA ILE A 209 6.12 -6.29 -9.33
C ILE A 209 5.46 -7.62 -9.73
N SER A 210 4.14 -7.65 -9.80
CA SER A 210 3.35 -8.85 -10.15
C SER A 210 2.39 -8.56 -11.31
N GLY A 211 2.11 -9.57 -12.14
CA GLY A 211 1.21 -9.43 -13.30
C GLY A 211 1.73 -8.49 -14.40
N VAL A 212 3.04 -8.25 -14.48
CA VAL A 212 3.67 -7.35 -15.46
C VAL A 212 4.51 -8.13 -16.45
N ARG A 213 4.36 -7.84 -17.75
CA ARG A 213 5.10 -8.51 -18.84
C ARG A 213 6.18 -7.66 -19.49
N GLY A 214 6.19 -6.34 -19.24
CA GLY A 214 7.06 -5.38 -19.92
C GLY A 214 8.50 -5.26 -19.38
N ILE A 215 8.86 -6.07 -18.38
CA ILE A 215 10.19 -6.05 -17.75
C ILE A 215 11.05 -7.21 -18.26
N THR A 216 12.31 -6.91 -18.60
CA THR A 216 13.32 -7.87 -19.06
C THR A 216 14.64 -7.68 -18.31
N ASN A 217 15.65 -8.50 -18.62
CA ASN A 217 17.01 -8.35 -18.08
C ASN A 217 17.50 -6.90 -18.13
N ALA A 218 17.23 -6.17 -19.22
CA ALA A 218 17.69 -4.80 -19.39
C ALA A 218 17.17 -3.83 -18.31
N GLY A 219 15.89 -3.94 -17.93
CA GLY A 219 15.32 -3.14 -16.84
C GLY A 219 15.86 -3.55 -15.48
N LEU A 220 15.96 -4.87 -15.24
CA LEU A 220 16.47 -5.43 -13.99
C LEU A 220 17.93 -5.05 -13.75
N LEU A 221 18.79 -5.15 -14.77
CA LEU A 221 20.21 -4.77 -14.71
C LEU A 221 20.39 -3.31 -14.31
N LYS A 222 19.63 -2.39 -14.94
CA LYS A 222 19.63 -0.96 -14.61
C LYS A 222 19.16 -0.69 -13.19
N PHE A 223 18.13 -1.40 -12.74
CA PHE A 223 17.66 -1.26 -11.36
C PHE A 223 18.72 -1.71 -10.35
N ILE A 224 19.33 -2.88 -10.58
CA ILE A 224 20.35 -3.43 -9.67
C ILE A 224 21.59 -2.53 -9.64
N GLU A 225 21.98 -1.91 -10.75
CA GLU A 225 23.09 -0.94 -10.77
C GLU A 225 23.00 0.12 -9.66
N HIS A 226 21.78 0.58 -9.37
CA HIS A 226 21.53 1.58 -8.32
C HIS A 226 21.11 0.99 -6.96
N LYS A 227 20.67 -0.27 -6.93
CA LYS A 227 20.03 -0.89 -5.75
C LYS A 227 20.76 -2.09 -5.16
N LYS A 228 21.88 -2.51 -5.76
CA LYS A 228 22.69 -3.65 -5.34
C LYS A 228 23.02 -3.67 -3.84
N THR A 229 23.19 -2.52 -3.20
CA THR A 229 23.57 -2.42 -1.79
C THR A 229 22.44 -2.07 -0.84
N SER A 230 21.21 -1.86 -1.34
CA SER A 230 20.09 -1.35 -0.52
C SER A 230 18.81 -2.16 -0.65
N ILE A 231 18.59 -2.88 -1.76
CA ILE A 231 17.39 -3.70 -1.92
C ILE A 231 17.45 -4.90 -0.97
N GLN A 232 16.40 -5.06 -0.17
CA GLN A 232 16.29 -6.12 0.84
C GLN A 232 15.32 -7.20 0.41
N LYS A 233 14.23 -6.80 -0.23
CA LYS A 233 13.15 -7.69 -0.60
C LYS A 233 12.69 -7.38 -2.02
N LEU A 234 12.64 -8.38 -2.89
CA LEU A 234 12.33 -8.20 -4.30
C LEU A 234 11.34 -9.26 -4.80
N GLY A 235 10.19 -8.82 -5.30
CA GLY A 235 9.22 -9.64 -6.01
C GLY A 235 9.18 -9.26 -7.49
N LEU A 236 9.31 -10.24 -8.39
CA LEU A 236 9.30 -9.98 -9.83
C LEU A 236 8.44 -10.99 -10.59
N CYS A 237 7.66 -10.46 -11.52
CA CYS A 237 7.09 -11.22 -12.63
C CYS A 237 8.14 -11.36 -13.73
N CYS A 238 8.66 -12.55 -13.92
CA CYS A 238 9.89 -12.84 -14.67
C CYS A 238 9.65 -13.37 -16.09
N TYR A 239 8.54 -12.99 -16.74
CA TYR A 239 8.24 -13.38 -18.13
C TYR A 239 9.42 -13.13 -19.09
N GLY A 240 10.12 -12.00 -18.91
CA GLY A 240 11.22 -11.57 -19.76
C GLY A 240 12.62 -11.71 -19.14
N ILE A 241 12.75 -12.33 -17.96
CA ILE A 241 14.01 -12.38 -17.20
C ILE A 241 14.61 -13.79 -17.32
N SER A 242 15.89 -13.88 -17.71
CA SER A 242 16.63 -15.14 -17.84
C SER A 242 17.74 -15.25 -16.78
N ASP A 243 18.48 -16.36 -16.80
CA ASP A 243 19.62 -16.64 -15.90
C ASP A 243 20.62 -15.48 -15.76
N GLU A 244 20.77 -14.64 -16.78
CA GLU A 244 21.60 -13.44 -16.71
C GLU A 244 21.11 -12.44 -15.66
N GLY A 245 19.79 -12.18 -15.60
CA GLY A 245 19.20 -11.31 -14.60
C GLY A 245 19.38 -11.87 -13.18
N PHE A 246 19.22 -13.18 -13.01
CA PHE A 246 19.41 -13.85 -11.73
C PHE A 246 20.88 -13.87 -11.27
N ARG A 247 21.84 -14.02 -12.20
CA ARG A 247 23.26 -13.80 -11.90
C ARG A 247 23.53 -12.39 -11.37
N ARG A 248 22.87 -11.37 -11.93
CA ARG A 248 23.04 -10.01 -11.42
C ARG A 248 22.42 -9.85 -10.02
N LEU A 249 21.29 -10.51 -9.75
CA LEU A 249 20.65 -10.48 -8.42
C LEU A 249 21.50 -11.10 -7.32
N SER A 250 22.34 -12.10 -7.62
CA SER A 250 23.23 -12.69 -6.62
C SER A 250 24.32 -11.73 -6.12
N GLU A 251 24.53 -10.63 -6.82
CA GLU A 251 25.45 -9.58 -6.40
C GLU A 251 24.84 -8.62 -5.37
N CYS A 252 23.52 -8.66 -5.13
CA CYS A 252 22.84 -7.78 -4.20
C CYS A 252 23.19 -8.13 -2.74
N SER A 253 23.91 -7.24 -2.04
CA SER A 253 24.49 -7.55 -0.73
C SER A 253 23.50 -7.56 0.43
N GLN A 254 22.30 -7.00 0.26
CA GLN A 254 21.26 -6.97 1.29
C GLN A 254 19.98 -7.73 0.91
N LEU A 255 19.91 -8.30 -0.30
CA LEU A 255 18.71 -8.98 -0.79
C LEU A 255 18.50 -10.28 -0.01
N SER A 256 17.55 -10.28 0.92
CA SER A 256 17.20 -11.42 1.79
C SER A 256 16.03 -12.23 1.25
N VAL A 257 15.06 -11.58 0.61
CA VAL A 257 13.84 -12.24 0.13
C VAL A 257 13.65 -12.02 -1.35
N LEU A 258 13.50 -13.10 -2.10
CA LEU A 258 13.26 -13.09 -3.54
C LEU A 258 11.98 -13.87 -3.86
N TYR A 259 10.94 -13.17 -4.33
CA TYR A 259 9.70 -13.76 -4.84
C TYR A 259 9.69 -13.73 -6.36
N LEU A 260 9.41 -14.87 -6.97
CA LEU A 260 9.59 -15.12 -8.38
C LEU A 260 8.30 -15.68 -8.97
N GLU A 261 7.64 -14.91 -9.83
CA GLU A 261 6.43 -15.31 -10.54
C GLU A 261 6.72 -15.47 -12.03
N GLU A 262 6.22 -16.53 -12.69
CA GLU A 262 6.26 -16.67 -14.16
C GLU A 262 7.67 -16.59 -14.79
N CYS A 263 8.66 -17.17 -14.13
CA CYS A 263 10.07 -17.27 -14.56
C CYS A 263 10.28 -18.32 -15.65
N ARG A 264 9.58 -18.20 -16.78
CA ARG A 264 9.62 -19.19 -17.87
C ARG A 264 11.00 -19.37 -18.52
N LYS A 265 11.92 -18.42 -18.32
CA LYS A 265 13.28 -18.44 -18.87
C LYS A 265 14.37 -18.69 -17.82
N LEU A 266 13.98 -19.00 -16.60
CA LEU A 266 14.90 -19.39 -15.53
C LEU A 266 15.24 -20.88 -15.67
N THR A 267 16.53 -21.19 -15.61
CA THR A 267 17.03 -22.58 -15.56
C THR A 267 17.79 -22.82 -14.26
N TRP A 268 18.25 -24.07 -14.06
CA TRP A 268 19.11 -24.41 -12.93
C TRP A 268 20.36 -23.53 -12.82
N ARG A 269 20.87 -22.97 -13.92
CA ARG A 269 22.06 -22.10 -13.91
C ARG A 269 21.79 -20.75 -13.23
N GLY A 270 20.60 -20.18 -13.44
CA GLY A 270 20.18 -18.97 -12.76
C GLY A 270 20.00 -19.20 -11.26
N LEU A 271 19.40 -20.32 -10.88
CA LEU A 271 19.24 -20.71 -9.48
C LEU A 271 20.59 -20.98 -8.79
N ASP A 272 21.50 -21.66 -9.48
CA ASP A 272 22.85 -21.91 -8.96
C ASP A 272 23.65 -20.61 -8.77
N ALA A 273 23.45 -19.62 -9.64
CA ALA A 273 24.04 -18.30 -9.42
C ALA A 273 23.52 -17.63 -8.15
N LEU A 274 22.23 -17.77 -7.83
CA LEU A 274 21.65 -17.27 -6.59
C LEU A 274 22.18 -18.00 -5.35
N ASN A 275 22.59 -19.26 -5.47
CA ASN A 275 23.24 -20.02 -4.39
C ASN A 275 24.57 -19.42 -3.93
N ASN A 276 25.24 -18.66 -4.80
CA ASN A 276 26.46 -17.92 -4.46
C ASN A 276 26.18 -16.61 -3.71
N SER A 277 24.92 -16.18 -3.64
CA SER A 277 24.55 -15.04 -2.81
C SER A 277 24.73 -15.36 -1.33
N LYS A 278 25.25 -14.39 -0.58
CA LYS A 278 25.42 -14.50 0.88
C LYS A 278 24.23 -13.95 1.66
N SER A 279 23.41 -13.15 1.00
CA SER A 279 22.32 -12.38 1.61
C SER A 279 20.96 -13.06 1.44
N ILE A 280 20.73 -13.79 0.34
CA ILE A 280 19.41 -14.36 0.07
C ILE A 280 19.13 -15.49 1.06
N GLU A 281 18.07 -15.27 1.82
CA GLU A 281 17.58 -16.17 2.87
C GLU A 281 16.31 -16.89 2.44
N LEU A 282 15.44 -16.28 1.64
CA LEU A 282 14.19 -16.91 1.19
C LEU A 282 14.02 -16.73 -0.31
N ILE A 283 13.82 -17.84 -1.02
CA ILE A 283 13.37 -17.82 -2.41
C ILE A 283 11.98 -18.47 -2.46
N VAL A 284 11.00 -17.70 -2.91
CA VAL A 284 9.65 -18.21 -3.18
C VAL A 284 9.41 -18.17 -4.67
N ILE A 285 9.01 -19.31 -5.22
CA ILE A 285 8.75 -19.45 -6.65
C ILE A 285 7.29 -19.83 -6.87
N ASN A 286 6.58 -19.06 -7.69
CA ASN A 286 5.17 -19.26 -8.03
C ASN A 286 4.96 -19.27 -9.56
N ARG A 287 3.97 -20.04 -10.03
CA ARG A 287 3.50 -20.06 -11.45
C ARG A 287 4.61 -20.26 -12.48
N ASN A 288 5.43 -21.28 -12.33
CA ASN A 288 6.60 -21.47 -13.19
C ASN A 288 6.45 -22.50 -14.31
N GLY A 289 5.31 -23.20 -14.43
CA GLY A 289 4.98 -24.05 -15.56
C GLY A 289 6.14 -24.93 -16.03
N SER A 290 6.69 -24.65 -17.21
CA SER A 290 7.79 -25.43 -17.81
C SER A 290 9.12 -25.37 -17.03
N ALA A 291 9.36 -24.32 -16.25
CA ALA A 291 10.57 -24.21 -15.42
C ALA A 291 10.52 -25.11 -14.18
N THR A 292 9.36 -25.67 -13.82
CA THR A 292 9.18 -26.51 -12.63
C THR A 292 10.12 -27.72 -12.61
N ASN A 293 10.38 -28.36 -13.76
CA ASN A 293 11.30 -29.50 -13.82
C ASN A 293 12.75 -29.09 -13.51
N GLU A 294 13.20 -27.97 -14.07
CA GLU A 294 14.54 -27.41 -13.83
C GLU A 294 14.72 -27.00 -12.36
N ILE A 295 13.69 -26.40 -11.76
CA ILE A 295 13.67 -26.01 -10.35
C ILE A 295 13.70 -27.22 -9.44
N SER A 296 12.84 -28.22 -9.69
CA SER A 296 12.79 -29.47 -8.92
C SER A 296 14.11 -30.23 -8.99
N TYR A 297 14.69 -30.35 -10.18
CA TYR A 297 16.00 -30.96 -10.35
C TYR A 297 17.10 -30.20 -9.57
N TRP A 298 17.10 -28.87 -9.66
CA TRP A 298 18.03 -28.06 -8.89
C TRP A 298 17.86 -28.24 -7.38
N LEU A 299 16.63 -28.36 -6.86
CA LEU A 299 16.35 -28.58 -5.44
C LEU A 299 16.85 -29.94 -4.93
N GLU A 300 16.83 -30.97 -5.76
CA GLU A 300 17.40 -32.27 -5.42
C GLU A 300 18.93 -32.21 -5.28
N MET A 301 19.59 -31.46 -6.16
CA MET A 301 21.04 -31.29 -6.16
C MET A 301 21.50 -30.32 -5.06
N CYS A 302 20.77 -29.21 -4.86
CA CYS A 302 21.06 -28.19 -3.84
C CYS A 302 20.47 -28.53 -2.47
N ARG A 303 20.92 -29.65 -1.87
CA ARG A 303 20.51 -30.11 -0.52
C ARG A 303 20.59 -29.04 0.57
N LYS A 304 21.48 -28.03 0.40
CA LYS A 304 21.65 -26.89 1.31
C LYS A 304 20.39 -26.03 1.45
N TRP A 305 19.70 -25.72 0.35
CA TRP A 305 18.49 -24.91 0.37
C TRP A 305 17.30 -25.66 0.95
N ARG A 306 17.16 -26.94 0.57
CA ARG A 306 16.11 -27.83 1.09
C ARG A 306 16.19 -28.00 2.62
N LYS A 307 17.39 -28.11 3.18
CA LYS A 307 17.59 -28.28 4.64
C LYS A 307 17.39 -27.00 5.44
N LYS A 308 17.55 -25.83 4.83
CA LYS A 308 17.39 -24.56 5.53
C LYS A 308 15.93 -24.14 5.73
N LYS A 309 14.94 -24.82 5.12
CA LYS A 309 13.52 -24.37 5.06
C LYS A 309 13.34 -22.98 4.43
N ASN A 310 14.25 -22.62 3.53
CA ASN A 310 14.44 -21.28 2.99
C ASN A 310 14.09 -21.18 1.51
N PHE A 311 13.47 -22.23 0.97
CA PHE A 311 13.00 -22.29 -0.40
C PHE A 311 11.57 -22.83 -0.38
N GLU A 312 10.64 -22.07 -0.95
CA GLU A 312 9.24 -22.45 -1.07
C GLU A 312 8.85 -22.47 -2.55
N LEU A 313 8.52 -23.66 -3.05
CA LEU A 313 7.88 -23.82 -4.34
C LEU A 313 6.37 -23.82 -4.10
N ILE A 314 5.67 -22.88 -4.71
CA ILE A 314 4.22 -22.78 -4.60
C ILE A 314 3.65 -23.01 -6.00
N GLU A 315 2.84 -24.06 -6.13
CA GLU A 315 2.18 -24.44 -7.39
C GLU A 315 0.72 -23.95 -7.45
N GLU A 316 0.22 -23.34 -6.38
CA GLU A 316 -1.16 -22.84 -6.28
C GLU A 316 -1.29 -21.35 -6.63
N ASP A 317 -2.44 -21.01 -7.23
CA ASP A 317 -2.83 -19.65 -7.64
C ASP A 317 -3.20 -18.76 -6.43
N ASP A 318 -2.25 -18.49 -5.53
CA ASP A 318 -2.48 -17.55 -4.43
C ASP A 318 -1.84 -16.18 -4.70
N GLN A 319 -2.69 -15.23 -5.10
CA GLN A 319 -2.34 -13.83 -5.35
C GLN A 319 -1.96 -13.06 -4.07
N ARG A 320 -2.17 -13.62 -2.88
CA ARG A 320 -1.87 -12.97 -1.58
C ARG A 320 -0.44 -13.22 -1.13
N ILE A 321 0.22 -14.24 -1.68
CA ILE A 321 1.57 -14.68 -1.29
C ILE A 321 2.60 -13.53 -1.27
N PRO A 322 2.69 -12.66 -2.29
CA PRO A 322 3.65 -11.57 -2.24
C PRO A 322 3.46 -10.71 -0.99
N TYR A 323 2.23 -10.39 -0.63
CA TYR A 323 1.96 -9.48 0.50
C TYR A 323 2.33 -10.10 1.84
N ILE A 324 2.07 -11.39 2.04
CA ILE A 324 2.42 -12.11 3.27
C ILE A 324 3.94 -12.22 3.47
N ILE A 325 4.69 -12.30 2.37
CA ILE A 325 6.15 -12.42 2.40
C ILE A 325 6.82 -11.06 2.64
N PHE A 326 6.20 -9.98 2.16
CA PHE A 326 6.82 -8.66 2.09
C PHE A 326 6.38 -7.68 3.18
N ASP A 327 5.14 -7.74 3.67
CA ASP A 327 4.69 -7.07 4.91
C ASP A 327 5.30 -7.74 6.15
#